data_AF-A0A3R9CBR5-F1
#
_entry.id   AF-A0A3R9CBR5-F1
#
_cell.length_a   1.000
_cell.length_b   1.000
_cell.length_c   1.000
_cell.angle_alpha   90.00
_cell.angle_beta   90.00
_cell.angle_gamma   90.00
#
_symmetry.space_group_name_H-M   'P 1'
#
loop_
_entity.id
_entity.type
_entity.pdbx_description
1 polymer ?
#
loop_
_entity_poly.entity_id
_entity_poly.type
_entity_poly.pdbx_seq_one_letter_code
_entity_poly.pdbx_strand_id
1 'polypeptide(L)'
;MSSNNDQNTAKLVATPITKGGFPNVVDDNFKSVINQAKAGGDALQSFYDAMNQTADFWGWLAENAGDNLNPFAPGHDPNGDPIMMGSSGNVDMRYGAFYRGDTEAGKAEDDEPPVVGVATIQTGNTTTRASKTVSFALSIAGLPPGILLSKALFGDLLSPLYGNMKTWITKNARNIQEDAQVEDPDVDPEDAADDALSDASEEVEDVGGELAEEGVEYATINWGAGALEVAGMGALAAVPMIVSYLGHNMVTSVLVINETDYDFAWDISYQASGKTSVSPKSDNGKVIPKMAYYTDMWGDKTSVKCAYEANFQFINSSDLGSIGDLITLTPSGGATSVANLLVSIPWSGDNTVWVGSSSGSAQSTYDAHSAPNGQLSVSSTFDQYTVTVAITKLTGETKGQYFYGVLVHIEPNS
;
A
#
# COMPACT_ATOMS: atom_id res chain seq x y z
N MET A 1 2.75 30.07 23.39
CA MET A 1 4.11 30.52 23.02
C MET A 1 4.28 30.26 21.52
N SER A 2 3.66 31.10 20.70
CA SER A 2 3.66 30.99 19.23
C SER A 2 3.96 32.41 18.72
N SER A 3 5.03 32.57 17.93
CA SER A 3 5.21 33.64 16.93
C SER A 3 6.63 33.82 16.37
N ASN A 4 7.66 33.08 16.79
CA ASN A 4 9.03 33.26 16.26
C ASN A 4 9.59 32.12 15.38
N ASN A 5 8.93 30.97 15.22
CA ASN A 5 9.51 29.85 14.46
C ASN A 5 9.42 29.98 12.93
N ASP A 6 8.49 30.78 12.38
CA ASP A 6 8.24 30.77 10.92
C ASP A 6 9.36 31.40 10.07
N GLN A 7 10.21 32.26 10.64
CA GLN A 7 11.24 32.99 9.88
C GLN A 7 12.51 32.17 9.63
N ASN A 8 12.78 31.18 10.49
CA ASN A 8 13.99 30.33 10.43
C ASN A 8 13.64 28.88 10.06
N THR A 9 12.42 28.62 9.54
CA THR A 9 11.96 27.27 9.22
C THR A 9 11.91 27.04 7.71
N ALA A 10 12.57 25.99 7.23
CA ALA A 10 12.37 25.45 5.88
C ALA A 10 11.05 24.67 5.82
N LYS A 11 10.19 24.99 4.86
CA LYS A 11 8.90 24.35 4.65
C LYS A 11 8.94 23.54 3.36
N LEU A 12 8.88 22.21 3.49
CA LEU A 12 8.78 21.29 2.37
C LEU A 12 7.33 20.83 2.18
N VAL A 13 6.99 20.47 0.95
CA VAL A 13 5.72 19.84 0.60
C VAL A 13 6.03 18.54 -0.13
N ALA A 14 5.44 17.45 0.36
CA ALA A 14 5.50 16.15 -0.28
C ALA A 14 4.26 15.94 -1.16
N THR A 15 4.45 15.63 -2.44
CA THR A 15 3.35 15.34 -3.38
C THR A 15 3.56 13.97 -4.00
N PRO A 16 2.58 13.06 -4.00
CA PRO A 16 2.84 11.72 -4.51
C PRO A 16 3.11 11.66 -6.01
N ILE A 17 4.07 10.81 -6.36
CA ILE A 17 4.40 10.42 -7.74
C ILE A 17 3.67 9.12 -8.08
N THR A 18 3.71 8.15 -7.17
CA THR A 18 2.90 6.93 -7.25
C THR A 18 1.45 7.28 -6.88
N LYS A 19 0.48 6.93 -7.74
CA LYS A 19 -0.96 7.22 -7.55
C LYS A 19 -1.84 5.98 -7.33
N GLY A 20 -2.71 5.93 -6.32
CA GLY A 20 -3.55 4.80 -5.92
C GLY A 20 -2.90 3.66 -5.12
N GLY A 21 -1.88 3.91 -4.28
CA GLY A 21 -1.48 3.01 -3.18
C GLY A 21 0.02 2.69 -3.10
N PHE A 22 0.34 1.47 -2.62
CA PHE A 22 1.69 0.93 -2.45
C PHE A 22 2.01 -0.18 -3.48
N PRO A 23 2.29 0.22 -4.73
CA PRO A 23 2.32 -0.64 -5.89
C PRO A 23 3.51 -1.61 -5.91
N ASN A 24 3.30 -2.75 -6.54
CA ASN A 24 4.32 -3.77 -6.78
C ASN A 24 5.23 -3.37 -7.94
N VAL A 25 6.53 -3.57 -7.77
CA VAL A 25 7.50 -3.46 -8.87
C VAL A 25 7.37 -4.70 -9.75
N VAL A 26 6.98 -4.52 -11.02
CA VAL A 26 6.76 -5.62 -11.97
C VAL A 26 8.07 -6.01 -12.62
N ASP A 27 8.81 -6.88 -11.94
CA ASP A 27 10.02 -7.55 -12.44
C ASP A 27 9.80 -9.05 -12.68
N ASP A 28 10.86 -9.78 -13.04
CA ASP A 28 10.77 -11.23 -13.27
C ASP A 28 10.44 -12.02 -11.99
N ASN A 29 10.84 -11.52 -10.81
CA ASN A 29 10.53 -12.18 -9.54
C ASN A 29 9.04 -12.05 -9.22
N PHE A 30 8.48 -10.84 -9.35
CA PHE A 30 7.06 -10.57 -9.19
C PHE A 30 6.24 -11.46 -10.12
N LYS A 31 6.55 -11.46 -11.42
CA LYS A 31 5.86 -12.31 -12.40
C LYS A 31 5.96 -13.80 -12.06
N SER A 32 7.14 -14.27 -11.63
CA SER A 32 7.31 -15.66 -11.23
C SER A 32 6.41 -16.02 -10.04
N VAL A 33 6.37 -15.17 -9.02
CA VAL A 33 5.57 -15.42 -7.81
C VAL A 33 4.08 -15.37 -8.10
N ILE A 34 3.60 -14.36 -8.83
CA ILE A 34 2.18 -14.25 -9.17
C ILE A 34 1.74 -15.41 -10.06
N ASN A 35 2.53 -15.79 -11.07
CA ASN A 35 2.19 -16.94 -11.92
C ASN A 35 2.12 -18.26 -11.16
N GLN A 36 2.92 -18.45 -10.10
CA GLN A 36 2.80 -19.60 -9.22
C GLN A 36 1.55 -19.50 -8.33
N ALA A 37 1.30 -18.33 -7.75
CA ALA A 37 0.17 -18.08 -6.86
C ALA A 37 -1.19 -18.25 -7.56
N LYS A 38 -1.28 -17.95 -8.87
CA LYS A 38 -2.48 -18.18 -9.70
C LYS A 38 -2.97 -19.63 -9.72
N ALA A 39 -2.12 -20.60 -9.37
CA ALA A 39 -2.54 -22.01 -9.28
C ALA A 39 -3.51 -22.28 -8.10
N GLY A 40 -3.56 -21.38 -7.11
CA GLY A 40 -4.26 -21.62 -5.84
C GLY A 40 -3.51 -22.62 -4.96
N GLY A 41 -4.18 -23.15 -3.93
CA GLY A 41 -3.60 -24.20 -3.10
C GLY A 41 -2.39 -23.74 -2.27
N ASP A 42 -1.44 -24.65 -2.09
CA ASP A 42 -0.19 -24.42 -1.34
C ASP A 42 0.68 -23.30 -1.94
N ALA A 43 0.63 -23.12 -3.27
CA ALA A 43 1.39 -22.06 -3.94
C ALA A 43 0.86 -20.68 -3.53
N LEU A 44 -0.47 -20.51 -3.52
CA LEU A 44 -1.10 -19.28 -3.04
C LEU A 44 -0.94 -19.12 -1.53
N GLN A 45 -1.02 -20.20 -0.75
CA GLN A 45 -0.77 -20.15 0.69
C GLN A 45 0.64 -19.65 1.00
N SER A 46 1.63 -20.10 0.24
CA SER A 46 3.03 -19.65 0.39
C SER A 46 3.19 -18.16 0.08
N PHE A 47 2.45 -17.66 -0.91
CA PHE A 47 2.40 -16.23 -1.22
C PHE A 47 1.81 -15.42 -0.06
N TYR A 48 0.67 -15.84 0.51
CA TYR A 48 0.08 -15.18 1.68
C TYR A 48 0.95 -15.30 2.94
N ASP A 49 1.61 -16.44 3.16
CA ASP A 49 2.56 -16.60 4.27
C ASP A 49 3.74 -15.62 4.15
N ALA A 50 4.19 -15.31 2.92
CA ALA A 50 5.19 -14.28 2.71
C ALA A 50 4.63 -12.86 2.91
N MET A 51 3.38 -12.58 2.51
CA MET A 51 2.72 -11.32 2.84
C MET A 51 2.60 -11.12 4.36
N ASN A 52 2.29 -12.18 5.11
CA ASN A 52 2.22 -12.15 6.57
C ASN A 52 3.56 -11.72 7.20
N GLN A 53 4.71 -12.13 6.64
CA GLN A 53 6.02 -11.65 7.11
C GLN A 53 6.18 -10.13 6.95
N THR A 54 5.52 -9.53 5.95
CA THR A 54 5.50 -8.08 5.74
C THR A 54 4.69 -7.38 6.82
N ALA A 55 3.55 -7.93 7.20
CA ALA A 55 2.76 -7.40 8.33
C ALA A 55 3.45 -7.61 9.68
N ASP A 56 4.10 -8.76 9.91
CA ASP A 56 4.91 -9.00 11.10
C ASP A 56 6.02 -7.94 11.24
N PHE A 57 6.63 -7.53 10.12
CA PHE A 57 7.58 -6.42 10.10
C PHE A 57 6.93 -5.09 10.52
N TRP A 58 5.72 -4.78 10.02
CA TRP A 58 4.98 -3.57 10.43
C TRP A 58 4.59 -3.59 11.91
N GLY A 59 4.16 -4.74 12.44
CA GLY A 59 3.84 -4.88 13.87
C GLY A 59 5.08 -4.74 14.74
N TRP A 60 6.19 -5.36 14.31
CA TRP A 60 7.49 -5.17 14.94
C TRP A 60 7.92 -3.70 14.92
N LEU A 61 7.74 -2.98 13.81
CA LEU A 61 8.02 -1.54 13.73
C LEU A 61 7.20 -0.75 14.76
N ALA A 62 5.88 -1.00 14.85
CA ALA A 62 4.99 -0.31 15.79
C ALA A 62 5.41 -0.49 17.27
N GLU A 63 5.83 -1.71 17.62
CA GLU A 63 6.27 -2.09 18.97
C GLU A 63 7.67 -1.59 19.33
N ASN A 64 8.58 -1.55 18.36
CA ASN A 64 10.01 -1.33 18.60
C ASN A 64 10.48 0.09 18.25
N ALA A 65 9.66 0.88 17.57
CA ALA A 65 9.99 2.27 17.21
C ALA A 65 10.18 3.23 18.40
N GLY A 66 9.84 2.82 19.63
CA GLY A 66 10.12 3.60 20.85
C GLY A 66 11.61 3.67 21.21
N ASP A 67 11.96 4.66 22.04
CA ASP A 67 13.31 5.20 22.31
C ASP A 67 14.47 4.22 22.60
N ASN A 68 14.22 2.92 22.79
CA ASN A 68 15.24 1.94 23.17
C ASN A 68 15.54 0.85 22.12
N LEU A 69 14.74 0.73 21.04
CA LEU A 69 14.91 -0.31 20.01
C LEU A 69 14.73 0.25 18.59
N ASN A 70 15.28 1.45 18.34
CA ASN A 70 15.16 2.14 17.03
C ASN A 70 15.36 1.15 15.86
N PRO A 71 14.29 0.80 15.13
CA PRO A 71 14.33 -0.25 14.11
C PRO A 71 15.03 0.23 12.83
N PHE A 72 15.43 1.50 12.80
CA PHE A 72 16.07 2.15 11.67
C PHE A 72 17.55 2.40 11.92
N ALA A 73 18.36 2.00 10.95
CA ALA A 73 19.78 2.25 10.90
C ALA A 73 20.15 3.06 9.64
N PRO A 74 21.15 3.96 9.72
CA PRO A 74 21.65 4.65 8.55
C PRO A 74 22.39 3.69 7.61
N GLY A 75 22.30 3.95 6.32
CA GLY A 75 22.94 3.20 5.24
C GLY A 75 23.26 4.06 4.03
N HIS A 76 23.71 3.41 2.96
CA HIS A 76 23.91 4.06 1.67
C HIS A 76 23.33 3.19 0.55
N ASP A 77 22.77 3.82 -0.48
CA ASP A 77 22.32 3.15 -1.69
C ASP A 77 23.53 2.73 -2.56
N PRO A 78 23.33 2.02 -3.70
CA PRO A 78 24.42 1.62 -4.59
C PRO A 78 25.22 2.78 -5.20
N ASN A 79 24.68 4.00 -5.22
CA ASN A 79 25.35 5.20 -5.70
C ASN A 79 26.10 5.95 -4.59
N GLY A 80 25.99 5.49 -3.34
CA GLY A 80 26.58 6.12 -2.17
C GLY A 80 25.72 7.23 -1.57
N ASP A 81 24.45 7.36 -1.98
CA ASP A 81 23.52 8.32 -1.40
C ASP A 81 23.00 7.80 -0.04
N PRO A 82 22.94 8.65 1.00
CA PRO A 82 22.52 8.26 2.33
C PRO A 82 21.05 7.83 2.35
N ILE A 83 20.75 6.73 3.03
CA ILE A 83 19.39 6.19 3.21
C ILE A 83 19.20 5.71 4.65
N MET A 84 17.96 5.47 5.03
CA MET A 84 17.61 4.75 6.24
C MET A 84 17.10 3.36 5.89
N MET A 85 17.44 2.37 6.71
CA MET A 85 17.08 0.97 6.51
C MET A 85 16.48 0.40 7.79
N GLY A 86 15.44 -0.41 7.66
CA GLY A 86 14.91 -1.25 8.73
C GLY A 86 14.73 -2.68 8.22
N SER A 87 14.97 -3.68 9.07
CA SER A 87 14.78 -5.07 8.69
C SER A 87 14.46 -5.96 9.88
N SER A 88 13.53 -6.91 9.67
CA SER A 88 13.23 -8.01 10.59
C SER A 88 13.77 -9.36 10.09
N GLY A 89 14.75 -9.33 9.18
CA GLY A 89 15.36 -10.52 8.56
C GLY A 89 14.80 -10.79 7.18
N ASN A 90 13.55 -11.26 7.08
CA ASN A 90 12.96 -11.65 5.80
C ASN A 90 12.37 -10.46 5.01
N VAL A 91 12.11 -9.35 5.69
CA VAL A 91 11.61 -8.11 5.10
C VAL A 91 12.62 -7.02 5.37
N ASP A 92 12.95 -6.29 4.32
CA ASP A 92 13.76 -5.09 4.37
C ASP A 92 12.93 -3.90 3.90
N MET A 93 13.09 -2.78 4.59
CA MET A 93 12.57 -1.50 4.17
C MET A 93 13.72 -0.53 4.06
N ARG A 94 13.72 0.25 2.99
CA ARG A 94 14.59 1.40 2.83
C ARG A 94 13.78 2.63 2.51
N TYR A 95 14.18 3.75 3.08
CA TYR A 95 13.66 5.04 2.68
C TYR A 95 14.77 6.06 2.59
N GLY A 96 14.59 7.03 1.70
CA GLY A 96 15.62 8.01 1.40
C GLY A 96 15.04 9.17 0.62
N ALA A 97 15.79 10.27 0.58
CA ALA A 97 15.45 11.46 -0.17
C ALA A 97 16.63 11.88 -1.04
N PHE A 98 16.36 12.20 -2.29
CA PHE A 98 17.40 12.44 -3.31
C PHE A 98 17.19 13.78 -3.97
N TYR A 99 18.22 14.62 -3.97
CA TYR A 99 18.19 15.89 -4.69
C TYR A 99 18.18 15.64 -6.20
N ARG A 100 17.23 16.29 -6.90
CA ARG A 100 17.04 16.19 -8.36
C ARG A 100 16.83 17.55 -9.03
N GLY A 101 17.01 18.65 -8.31
CA GLY A 101 16.97 19.98 -8.90
C GLY A 101 18.09 20.18 -9.94
N ASP A 102 17.75 20.69 -11.12
CA ASP A 102 18.73 21.06 -12.16
C ASP A 102 19.42 22.42 -11.89
N THR A 103 18.91 23.20 -10.91
CA THR A 103 19.45 24.50 -10.49
C THR A 103 19.16 24.79 -9.02
N GLU A 104 19.94 25.71 -8.42
CA GLU A 104 19.64 26.33 -7.13
C GLU A 104 18.17 26.79 -7.07
N ALA A 105 17.42 26.26 -6.11
CA ALA A 105 15.99 26.50 -6.01
C ALA A 105 15.70 27.62 -5.00
N GLY A 106 15.02 28.66 -5.47
CA GLY A 106 14.43 29.72 -4.67
C GLY A 106 13.07 30.08 -5.26
N LYS A 107 12.09 30.41 -4.41
CA LYS A 107 10.71 30.71 -4.83
C LYS A 107 10.53 32.21 -5.07
N ALA A 108 9.88 32.60 -6.18
CA ALA A 108 9.23 33.90 -6.31
C ALA A 108 7.82 33.85 -5.70
N GLU A 109 7.34 34.93 -5.07
CA GLU A 109 6.18 34.96 -4.16
C GLU A 109 4.90 34.29 -4.72
N ASP A 110 4.71 34.30 -6.05
CA ASP A 110 3.51 33.80 -6.76
C ASP A 110 3.68 32.48 -7.54
N ASP A 111 4.88 31.87 -7.57
CA ASP A 111 5.11 30.64 -8.35
C ASP A 111 4.75 29.35 -7.59
N GLU A 112 4.43 28.27 -8.32
CA GLU A 112 4.37 26.93 -7.72
C GLU A 112 5.73 26.56 -7.12
N PRO A 113 5.76 25.96 -5.91
CA PRO A 113 7.02 25.65 -5.24
C PRO A 113 7.88 24.72 -6.11
N PRO A 114 9.15 25.07 -6.36
CA PRO A 114 10.00 24.26 -7.22
C PRO A 114 10.25 22.91 -6.54
N VAL A 115 10.24 21.88 -7.36
CA VAL A 115 10.59 20.53 -6.93
C VAL A 115 12.10 20.41 -6.89
N VAL A 116 12.61 19.94 -5.76
CA VAL A 116 14.05 19.85 -5.51
C VAL A 116 14.54 18.43 -5.30
N GLY A 117 13.63 17.48 -5.05
CA GLY A 117 14.02 16.09 -4.84
C GLY A 117 12.88 15.09 -4.82
N VAL A 118 13.23 13.82 -4.60
CA VAL A 118 12.29 12.71 -4.47
C VAL A 118 12.53 12.01 -3.14
N ALA A 119 11.49 11.82 -2.34
CA ALA A 119 11.49 10.86 -1.25
C ALA A 119 10.91 9.52 -1.73
N THR A 120 11.53 8.42 -1.32
CA THR A 120 11.06 7.07 -1.67
C THR A 120 11.00 6.20 -0.44
N ILE A 121 9.98 5.35 -0.34
CA ILE A 121 9.96 4.20 0.58
C ILE A 121 9.83 2.95 -0.28
N GLN A 122 10.66 1.97 -0.01
CA GLN A 122 10.63 0.68 -0.68
C GLN A 122 10.69 -0.43 0.36
N THR A 123 9.83 -1.43 0.19
CA THR A 123 9.92 -2.69 0.92
C THR A 123 10.28 -3.82 -0.03
N GLY A 124 11.15 -4.71 0.45
CA GLY A 124 11.52 -5.96 -0.19
C GLY A 124 11.14 -7.12 0.72
N ASN A 125 10.58 -8.18 0.15
CA ASN A 125 10.41 -9.43 0.85
C ASN A 125 11.37 -10.46 0.26
N THR A 126 12.33 -10.93 1.04
CA THR A 126 13.38 -11.85 0.55
C THR A 126 12.85 -13.26 0.22
N THR A 127 11.68 -13.64 0.77
CA THR A 127 11.02 -14.93 0.50
C THR A 127 10.41 -14.94 -0.90
N THR A 128 9.61 -13.92 -1.26
CA THR A 128 9.03 -13.81 -2.60
C THR A 128 9.96 -13.12 -3.59
N ARG A 129 10.93 -12.34 -3.09
CA ARG A 129 11.73 -11.38 -3.85
C ARG A 129 10.92 -10.31 -4.56
N ALA A 130 9.63 -10.18 -4.22
CA ALA A 130 8.79 -9.10 -4.69
C ALA A 130 9.12 -7.83 -3.90
N SER A 131 9.06 -6.69 -4.58
CA SER A 131 9.29 -5.37 -3.99
C SER A 131 8.10 -4.47 -4.22
N LYS A 132 7.86 -3.56 -3.28
CA LYS A 132 6.85 -2.48 -3.40
C LYS A 132 7.50 -1.14 -3.16
N THR A 133 6.97 -0.10 -3.79
CA THR A 133 7.53 1.25 -3.65
C THR A 133 6.47 2.33 -3.69
N VAL A 134 6.65 3.36 -2.86
CA VAL A 134 5.92 4.63 -2.89
C VAL A 134 6.96 5.73 -3.07
N SER A 135 6.63 6.75 -3.87
CA SER A 135 7.53 7.87 -4.14
C SER A 135 6.78 9.19 -4.06
N PHE A 136 7.45 10.20 -3.51
CA PHE A 136 6.95 11.55 -3.32
C PHE A 136 7.92 12.55 -3.91
N ALA A 137 7.37 13.50 -4.64
CA ALA A 137 8.00 14.76 -4.95
C ALA A 137 8.27 15.56 -3.69
N LEU A 138 9.45 16.13 -3.56
CA LEU A 138 9.77 17.10 -2.51
C LEU A 138 9.88 18.49 -3.14
N SER A 139 8.98 19.38 -2.74
CA SER A 139 8.94 20.77 -3.20
C SER A 139 9.24 21.72 -2.04
N ILE A 140 9.88 22.84 -2.33
CA ILE A 140 10.17 23.87 -1.31
C ILE A 140 9.06 24.91 -1.30
N ALA A 141 8.19 24.86 -0.30
CA ALA A 141 7.14 25.84 -0.11
C ALA A 141 7.64 27.14 0.53
N GLY A 142 8.72 27.08 1.31
CA GLY A 142 9.33 28.26 1.91
C GLY A 142 10.74 28.01 2.43
N LEU A 143 11.61 28.99 2.27
CA LEU A 143 12.93 29.07 2.89
C LEU A 143 13.10 30.46 3.51
N PRO A 144 13.92 30.60 4.57
CA PRO A 144 14.35 31.89 5.04
C PRO A 144 14.96 32.74 3.91
N PRO A 145 14.75 34.08 3.90
CA PRO A 145 15.20 34.95 2.82
C PRO A 145 16.71 34.90 2.61
N GLY A 146 17.14 34.82 1.35
CA GLY A 146 18.57 34.86 0.97
C GLY A 146 19.24 33.49 0.87
N ILE A 147 18.52 32.41 1.16
CA ILE A 147 19.03 31.03 1.06
C ILE A 147 18.54 30.41 -0.25
N LEU A 148 19.47 29.82 -0.99
CA LEU A 148 19.20 29.09 -2.23
C LEU A 148 19.52 27.62 -2.00
N LEU A 149 18.56 26.72 -2.21
CA LEU A 149 18.82 25.32 -1.94
C LEU A 149 19.66 24.67 -3.03
N SER A 150 20.92 24.42 -2.71
CA SER A 150 21.86 23.62 -3.51
C SER A 150 21.79 22.13 -3.15
N LYS A 151 22.43 21.27 -3.95
CA LYS A 151 22.58 19.84 -3.62
C LYS A 151 23.29 19.62 -2.27
N ALA A 152 24.29 20.45 -1.95
CA ALA A 152 25.03 20.35 -0.70
C ALA A 152 24.12 20.69 0.50
N LEU A 153 23.36 21.78 0.39
CA LEU A 153 22.44 22.24 1.43
C LEU A 153 21.22 21.31 1.58
N PHE A 154 20.78 20.62 0.52
CA PHE A 154 19.75 19.58 0.66
C PHE A 154 20.22 18.42 1.57
N GLY A 155 21.52 18.17 1.65
CA GLY A 155 22.10 17.18 2.58
C GLY A 155 21.75 17.45 4.03
N ASP A 156 21.71 18.72 4.43
CA ASP A 156 21.35 19.15 5.80
C ASP A 156 19.86 18.97 6.10
N LEU A 157 19.00 18.90 5.06
CA LEU A 157 17.58 18.59 5.19
C LEU A 157 17.32 17.08 5.32
N LEU A 158 18.29 16.21 5.05
CA LEU A 158 18.06 14.76 5.10
C LEU A 158 17.75 14.26 6.51
N SER A 159 18.43 14.78 7.53
CA SER A 159 18.18 14.41 8.92
C SER A 159 16.72 14.69 9.34
N PRO A 160 16.20 15.92 9.19
CA PRO A 160 14.80 16.20 9.52
C PRO A 160 13.82 15.46 8.59
N LEU A 161 14.15 15.28 7.30
CA LEU A 161 13.35 14.44 6.39
C LEU A 161 13.22 13.00 6.89
N TYR A 162 14.30 12.43 7.41
CA TYR A 162 14.35 11.05 7.86
C TYR A 162 13.66 10.88 9.22
N GLY A 163 13.80 11.86 10.13
CA GLY A 163 13.03 11.91 11.38
C GLY A 163 11.53 11.94 11.12
N ASN A 164 11.09 12.82 10.22
CA ASN A 164 9.69 12.97 9.87
C ASN A 164 9.09 11.73 9.16
N MET A 165 9.80 11.15 8.18
CA MET A 165 9.39 9.89 7.56
C MET A 165 9.33 8.74 8.56
N LYS A 166 10.29 8.65 9.49
CA LYS A 166 10.26 7.68 10.59
C LYS A 166 9.01 7.88 11.44
N THR A 167 8.67 9.10 11.84
CA THR A 167 7.47 9.38 12.63
C THR A 167 6.22 8.92 11.90
N TRP A 168 6.07 9.28 10.62
CA TRP A 168 4.92 8.85 9.82
C TRP A 168 4.82 7.32 9.73
N ILE A 169 5.90 6.64 9.30
CA ILE A 169 5.94 5.17 9.15
C ILE A 169 5.56 4.46 10.46
N THR A 170 6.09 4.94 11.58
CA THR A 170 5.90 4.29 12.89
C THR A 170 4.53 4.57 13.51
N LYS A 171 4.02 5.80 13.37
CA LYS A 171 2.65 6.14 13.77
C LYS A 171 1.62 5.41 12.93
N ASN A 172 1.80 5.35 11.60
CA ASN A 172 0.90 4.60 10.72
C ASN A 172 0.82 3.13 11.15
N ALA A 173 1.98 2.49 11.34
CA ALA A 173 2.05 1.11 11.81
C ALA A 173 1.34 0.89 13.16
N ARG A 174 1.46 1.86 14.08
CA ARG A 174 0.82 1.81 15.40
C ARG A 174 -0.69 2.00 15.31
N ASN A 175 -1.18 2.99 14.58
CA ASN A 175 -2.62 3.23 14.39
C ASN A 175 -3.29 1.97 13.84
N ILE A 176 -2.70 1.38 12.79
CA ILE A 176 -3.21 0.14 12.20
C ILE A 176 -3.17 -1.03 13.19
N GLN A 177 -2.10 -1.14 13.98
CA GLN A 177 -2.00 -2.18 14.99
C GLN A 177 -3.08 -2.02 16.06
N GLU A 178 -3.36 -0.79 16.50
CA GLU A 178 -4.40 -0.49 17.48
C GLU A 178 -5.81 -0.78 16.92
N ASP A 179 -6.10 -0.36 15.68
CA ASP A 179 -7.38 -0.61 15.01
C ASP A 179 -7.61 -2.11 14.72
N ALA A 180 -6.54 -2.87 14.48
CA ALA A 180 -6.59 -4.31 14.27
C ALA A 180 -6.76 -5.12 15.58
N GLN A 181 -6.50 -4.53 16.75
CA GLN A 181 -6.52 -5.20 18.06
C GLN A 181 -7.88 -5.12 18.77
N VAL A 182 -8.98 -5.21 18.02
CA VAL A 182 -10.36 -5.16 18.56
C VAL A 182 -11.19 -6.37 18.12
N GLU A 183 -12.36 -6.56 18.75
CA GLU A 183 -13.23 -7.73 18.53
C GLU A 183 -13.90 -7.76 17.14
N ASP A 184 -14.28 -6.59 16.61
CA ASP A 184 -14.90 -6.41 15.28
C ASP A 184 -14.13 -5.29 14.56
N PRO A 185 -12.94 -5.57 14.00
CA PRO A 185 -12.10 -4.55 13.38
C PRO A 185 -12.75 -4.00 12.11
N ASP A 186 -12.77 -2.69 12.01
CA ASP A 186 -13.19 -1.91 10.83
C ASP A 186 -12.05 -0.94 10.53
N VAL A 187 -10.98 -1.47 9.94
CA VAL A 187 -9.75 -0.70 9.70
C VAL A 187 -9.91 0.05 8.39
N ASP A 188 -9.87 1.38 8.46
CA ASP A 188 -9.69 2.26 7.30
C ASP A 188 -8.19 2.62 7.20
N PRO A 189 -7.44 1.99 6.27
CA PRO A 189 -6.01 2.24 6.15
C PRO A 189 -5.67 3.65 5.68
N GLU A 190 -6.62 4.37 5.06
CA GLU A 190 -6.38 5.76 4.64
C GLU A 190 -6.54 6.70 5.82
N ASP A 191 -7.59 6.55 6.63
CA ASP A 191 -7.80 7.36 7.84
C ASP A 191 -6.64 7.18 8.83
N ALA A 192 -6.21 5.94 9.07
CA ALA A 192 -5.06 5.66 9.93
C ALA A 192 -3.77 6.32 9.42
N ALA A 193 -3.62 6.40 8.10
CA ALA A 193 -2.47 7.01 7.46
C ALA A 193 -2.58 8.54 7.36
N ASP A 194 -3.78 9.10 7.21
CA ASP A 194 -4.10 10.53 7.28
C ASP A 194 -3.72 11.08 8.66
N ASP A 195 -4.15 10.40 9.72
CA ASP A 195 -3.80 10.77 11.09
C ASP A 195 -2.29 10.75 11.31
N ALA A 196 -1.62 9.67 10.85
CA ALA A 196 -0.16 9.56 10.95
C ALA A 196 0.61 10.62 10.13
N LEU A 197 0.09 11.01 8.96
CA LEU A 197 0.65 12.06 8.11
C LEU A 197 0.42 13.45 8.69
N SER A 198 -0.76 13.70 9.26
CA SER A 198 -1.08 14.96 9.95
C SER A 198 -0.10 15.17 11.11
N ASP A 199 0.02 14.14 11.95
CA ASP A 199 0.95 14.12 13.07
C ASP A 199 2.40 14.34 12.63
N ALA A 200 2.85 13.63 11.58
CA ALA A 200 4.18 13.85 11.03
C ALA A 200 4.34 15.26 10.46
N SER A 201 3.30 15.83 9.87
CA SER A 201 3.34 17.19 9.31
C SER A 201 3.45 18.28 10.38
N GLU A 202 3.07 17.98 11.63
CA GLU A 202 3.21 18.87 12.78
C GLU A 202 4.60 18.78 13.44
N GLU A 203 5.39 17.73 13.15
CA GLU A 203 6.74 17.59 13.70
C GLU A 203 7.69 18.64 13.12
N VAL A 204 8.32 19.39 14.02
CA VAL A 204 9.37 20.36 13.71
C VAL A 204 10.70 19.75 14.13
N GLU A 205 11.59 19.56 13.17
CA GLU A 205 12.89 18.92 13.39
C GLU A 205 14.02 19.95 13.24
N ASP A 206 15.04 19.82 14.09
CA ASP A 206 16.22 20.69 14.06
C ASP A 206 17.02 20.44 12.77
N VAL A 207 17.40 21.53 12.10
CA VAL A 207 18.33 21.49 10.97
C VAL A 207 19.75 21.70 11.51
N GLY A 208 20.67 20.84 11.10
CA GLY A 208 22.10 20.97 11.41
C GLY A 208 22.90 21.48 10.21
N GLY A 209 24.22 21.53 10.37
CA GLY A 209 25.14 21.78 9.26
C GLY A 209 25.15 23.21 8.74
N GLU A 210 25.44 23.36 7.44
CA GLU A 210 25.63 24.64 6.78
C GLU A 210 24.32 25.43 6.67
N LEU A 211 23.18 24.74 6.46
CA LEU A 211 21.85 25.39 6.47
C LEU A 211 21.53 26.07 7.80
N ALA A 212 21.93 25.47 8.92
CA ALA A 212 21.75 26.06 10.25
C ALA A 212 22.59 27.33 10.43
N GLU A 213 23.82 27.32 9.91
CA GLU A 213 24.71 28.49 9.92
C GLU A 213 24.20 29.63 9.01
N GLU A 214 23.46 29.28 7.94
CA GLU A 214 22.80 30.24 7.05
C GLU A 214 21.45 30.77 7.58
N GLY A 215 20.96 30.25 8.71
CA GLY A 215 19.76 30.74 9.40
C GLY A 215 18.51 29.87 9.25
N VAL A 216 18.62 28.66 8.68
CA VAL A 216 17.58 27.63 8.75
C VAL A 216 17.79 26.78 9.99
N GLU A 217 17.09 27.11 11.06
CA GLU A 217 17.20 26.37 12.33
C GLU A 217 16.31 25.13 12.37
N TYR A 218 15.22 25.13 11.58
CA TYR A 218 14.19 24.09 11.64
C TYR A 218 13.69 23.68 10.25
N ALA A 219 13.13 22.48 10.13
CA ALA A 219 12.43 22.03 8.94
C ALA A 219 11.09 21.36 9.28
N THR A 220 10.09 21.60 8.43
CA THR A 220 8.79 20.91 8.47
C THR A 220 8.43 20.38 7.08
N ILE A 221 7.63 19.32 7.05
CA ILE A 221 7.16 18.69 5.81
C ILE A 221 5.65 18.60 5.86
N ASN A 222 4.98 19.18 4.88
CA ASN A 222 3.55 18.98 4.71
C ASN A 222 3.30 17.78 3.78
N TRP A 223 2.65 16.75 4.30
CA TRP A 223 2.28 15.54 3.56
C TRP A 223 0.87 15.56 3.00
N GLY A 224 0.13 16.67 3.07
CA GLY A 224 -1.33 16.76 2.88
C GLY A 224 -1.94 16.30 1.55
N ALA A 225 -1.15 15.72 0.63
CA ALA A 225 -1.63 15.03 -0.56
C ALA A 225 -1.25 13.53 -0.60
N GLY A 226 -0.61 12.99 0.45
CA GLY A 226 0.00 11.67 0.50
C GLY A 226 -0.88 10.52 0.97
N ALA A 227 -1.98 10.81 1.66
CA ALA A 227 -2.78 9.83 2.41
C ALA A 227 -3.30 8.65 1.60
N LEU A 228 -3.85 8.92 0.41
CA LEU A 228 -4.39 7.89 -0.49
C LEU A 228 -3.32 6.88 -0.94
N GLU A 229 -2.07 7.30 -1.01
CA GLU A 229 -0.96 6.47 -1.51
C GLU A 229 -0.38 5.58 -0.44
N VAL A 230 -0.46 6.05 0.79
CA VAL A 230 0.11 5.38 1.95
C VAL A 230 -0.88 4.40 2.58
N ALA A 231 -2.17 4.55 2.29
CA ALA A 231 -3.22 3.58 2.58
C ALA A 231 -2.89 2.15 2.12
N GLY A 232 -2.26 2.02 0.95
CA GLY A 232 -1.85 0.71 0.43
C GLY A 232 -0.84 0.00 1.33
N MET A 233 0.04 0.76 2.00
CA MET A 233 0.95 0.21 3.01
C MET A 233 0.16 -0.25 4.23
N GLY A 234 -0.87 0.50 4.60
CA GLY A 234 -1.66 0.21 5.77
C GLY A 234 -2.52 -1.04 5.65
N ALA A 235 -3.15 -1.25 4.48
CA ALA A 235 -3.94 -2.45 4.21
C ALA A 235 -3.07 -3.73 4.31
N LEU A 236 -1.82 -3.67 3.85
CA LEU A 236 -0.87 -4.78 3.94
C LEU A 236 -0.46 -5.10 5.38
N ALA A 237 -0.37 -4.08 6.25
CA ALA A 237 -0.11 -4.26 7.66
C ALA A 237 -1.34 -4.80 8.42
N ALA A 238 -2.53 -4.25 8.14
CA ALA A 238 -3.77 -4.55 8.84
C ALA A 238 -4.22 -6.00 8.66
N VAL A 239 -4.21 -6.50 7.42
CA VAL A 239 -4.81 -7.80 7.06
C VAL A 239 -4.26 -8.94 7.92
N PRO A 240 -2.94 -9.15 8.04
CA PRO A 240 -2.43 -10.23 8.88
C PRO A 240 -2.48 -9.94 10.39
N MET A 241 -2.42 -8.67 10.81
CA MET A 241 -2.55 -8.31 12.24
C MET A 241 -3.93 -8.72 12.77
N ILE A 242 -5.01 -8.43 12.03
CA ILE A 242 -6.37 -8.83 12.39
C ILE A 242 -6.47 -10.35 12.59
N VAL A 243 -5.84 -11.14 11.71
CA VAL A 243 -5.80 -12.61 11.81
C VAL A 243 -5.14 -13.09 13.11
N SER A 244 -4.12 -12.36 13.61
CA SER A 244 -3.42 -12.72 14.84
C SER A 244 -4.19 -12.41 16.14
N TYR A 245 -5.09 -11.43 16.12
CA TYR A 245 -5.83 -10.97 17.31
C TYR A 245 -7.27 -11.48 17.40
N LEU A 246 -7.88 -11.89 16.27
CA LEU A 246 -9.18 -12.56 16.30
C LEU A 246 -9.04 -13.96 16.90
N GLY A 247 -9.52 -14.10 18.15
CA GLY A 247 -9.37 -15.29 18.97
C GLY A 247 -10.01 -16.56 18.39
N HIS A 248 -10.99 -16.44 17.50
CA HIS A 248 -11.52 -17.44 16.56
C HIS A 248 -12.60 -16.73 15.76
N ASN A 249 -12.58 -16.74 14.42
CA ASN A 249 -13.66 -16.32 13.51
C ASN A 249 -13.18 -16.43 12.06
N MET A 250 -14.02 -16.88 11.13
CA MET A 250 -13.61 -17.16 9.73
C MET A 250 -13.15 -15.86 9.05
N VAL A 251 -12.02 -15.90 8.33
CA VAL A 251 -11.43 -14.74 7.65
C VAL A 251 -11.15 -15.06 6.19
N THR A 252 -11.54 -14.14 5.32
CA THR A 252 -11.19 -14.18 3.89
C THR A 252 -10.45 -12.91 3.53
N SER A 253 -9.31 -13.04 2.87
CA SER A 253 -8.56 -11.88 2.35
C SER A 253 -8.52 -11.96 0.84
N VAL A 254 -9.02 -10.94 0.15
CA VAL A 254 -9.06 -10.87 -1.31
C VAL A 254 -8.06 -9.81 -1.78
N LEU A 255 -7.05 -10.23 -2.52
CA LEU A 255 -6.06 -9.36 -3.14
C LEU A 255 -6.34 -9.27 -4.64
N VAL A 256 -6.66 -8.08 -5.14
CA VAL A 256 -6.85 -7.82 -6.57
C VAL A 256 -5.63 -7.11 -7.12
N ILE A 257 -4.95 -7.69 -8.11
CA ILE A 257 -3.76 -7.12 -8.77
C ILE A 257 -4.09 -6.81 -10.23
N ASN A 258 -3.79 -5.58 -10.66
CA ASN A 258 -3.99 -5.13 -12.04
C ASN A 258 -2.67 -4.97 -12.81
N GLU A 259 -2.37 -5.91 -13.72
CA GLU A 259 -1.24 -5.86 -14.65
C GLU A 259 -1.64 -5.33 -16.05
N THR A 260 -2.82 -4.73 -16.20
CA THR A 260 -3.29 -4.20 -17.50
C THR A 260 -3.01 -2.71 -17.68
N ASP A 261 -3.27 -2.18 -18.87
CA ASP A 261 -3.26 -0.75 -19.18
C ASP A 261 -4.61 -0.04 -18.95
N TYR A 262 -5.55 -0.70 -18.27
CA TYR A 262 -6.88 -0.18 -17.94
C TYR A 262 -7.03 0.06 -16.45
N ASP A 263 -7.71 1.13 -16.06
CA ASP A 263 -8.13 1.33 -14.66
C ASP A 263 -9.44 0.55 -14.44
N PHE A 264 -9.58 -0.10 -13.29
CA PHE A 264 -10.79 -0.86 -12.94
C PHE A 264 -11.53 -0.21 -11.78
N ALA A 265 -12.77 0.21 -12.00
CA ALA A 265 -13.66 0.54 -10.89
C ALA A 265 -14.12 -0.75 -10.19
N TRP A 266 -14.10 -0.79 -8.87
CA TRP A 266 -14.53 -1.93 -8.07
C TRP A 266 -15.79 -1.61 -7.26
N ASP A 267 -16.61 -2.62 -6.98
CA ASP A 267 -17.75 -2.49 -6.07
C ASP A 267 -18.07 -3.82 -5.40
N ILE A 268 -18.33 -3.82 -4.09
CA ILE A 268 -18.86 -4.99 -3.37
C ILE A 268 -20.37 -5.02 -3.64
N SER A 269 -20.73 -5.54 -4.80
CA SER A 269 -22.09 -5.48 -5.36
C SER A 269 -23.11 -6.35 -4.62
N TYR A 270 -22.65 -7.36 -3.87
CA TYR A 270 -23.47 -8.17 -2.98
C TYR A 270 -22.62 -8.79 -1.87
N GLN A 271 -23.14 -8.78 -0.65
CA GLN A 271 -22.55 -9.47 0.49
C GLN A 271 -23.64 -10.32 1.13
N ALA A 272 -23.55 -11.64 0.94
CA ALA A 272 -24.51 -12.61 1.45
C ALA A 272 -24.35 -12.80 2.97
N SER A 273 -23.10 -12.82 3.42
CA SER A 273 -22.71 -13.09 4.80
C SER A 273 -21.27 -12.64 5.08
N GLY A 274 -20.93 -12.52 6.36
CA GLY A 274 -19.71 -11.85 6.81
C GLY A 274 -19.86 -10.33 6.81
N LYS A 275 -18.79 -9.66 7.22
CA LYS A 275 -18.64 -8.20 7.17
C LYS A 275 -17.29 -7.86 6.57
N THR A 276 -17.20 -6.72 5.90
CA THR A 276 -15.92 -6.17 5.46
C THR A 276 -15.21 -5.60 6.70
N SER A 277 -13.94 -5.97 6.90
CA SER A 277 -13.08 -5.43 7.97
C SER A 277 -11.94 -4.56 7.44
N VAL A 278 -11.56 -4.77 6.17
CA VAL A 278 -10.60 -3.94 5.45
C VAL A 278 -11.12 -3.80 4.02
N SER A 279 -11.15 -2.58 3.50
CA SER A 279 -11.36 -2.33 2.06
C SER A 279 -10.63 -1.06 1.64
N PRO A 280 -10.26 -0.90 0.37
CA PRO A 280 -9.80 0.39 -0.14
C PRO A 280 -10.93 1.43 0.02
N LYS A 281 -10.63 2.71 0.27
CA LYS A 281 -11.68 3.70 0.47
C LYS A 281 -12.45 3.99 -0.81
N SER A 282 -13.73 4.32 -0.67
CA SER A 282 -14.61 4.64 -1.80
C SER A 282 -14.33 6.00 -2.45
N ASP A 283 -13.63 6.89 -1.74
CA ASP A 283 -13.58 8.31 -2.05
C ASP A 283 -12.59 8.64 -3.18
N ASN A 284 -11.68 7.71 -3.47
CA ASN A 284 -10.85 7.70 -4.68
C ASN A 284 -11.57 7.13 -5.91
N GLY A 285 -12.91 7.21 -5.91
CA GLY A 285 -13.77 6.71 -6.99
C GLY A 285 -13.86 5.19 -7.09
N LYS A 286 -13.41 4.45 -6.07
CA LYS A 286 -13.30 2.98 -6.05
C LYS A 286 -12.53 2.44 -7.27
N VAL A 287 -11.30 2.91 -7.50
CA VAL A 287 -10.50 2.53 -8.68
C VAL A 287 -9.25 1.75 -8.30
N ILE A 288 -8.98 0.66 -9.03
CA ILE A 288 -7.70 -0.04 -9.09
C ILE A 288 -6.94 0.51 -10.31
N PRO A 289 -5.89 1.32 -10.11
CA PRO A 289 -5.20 1.95 -11.23
C PRO A 289 -4.56 0.93 -12.17
N LYS A 290 -4.40 1.33 -13.43
CA LYS A 290 -3.65 0.59 -14.43
C LYS A 290 -2.18 0.48 -14.08
N MET A 291 -1.54 -0.52 -14.64
CA MET A 291 -0.10 -0.65 -14.62
C MET A 291 0.56 0.54 -15.34
N ALA A 292 1.43 1.24 -14.63
CA ALA A 292 2.08 2.45 -15.13
C ALA A 292 3.59 2.42 -14.88
N TYR A 293 4.32 3.18 -15.68
CA TYR A 293 5.65 3.64 -15.28
C TYR A 293 5.46 4.86 -14.38
N TYR A 294 6.25 4.97 -13.31
CA TYR A 294 6.31 6.23 -12.58
C TYR A 294 7.06 7.22 -13.42
N THR A 295 6.37 8.26 -13.86
CA THR A 295 7.01 9.44 -14.43
C THR A 295 7.16 10.38 -13.25
N ASP A 296 8.38 10.62 -12.80
CA ASP A 296 8.61 11.68 -11.83
C ASP A 296 8.32 13.05 -12.48
N MET A 297 8.28 14.11 -11.68
CA MET A 297 7.90 15.43 -12.19
C MET A 297 8.92 16.10 -13.11
N TRP A 298 10.12 15.53 -13.27
CA TRP A 298 11.07 15.96 -14.29
C TRP A 298 10.86 15.22 -15.62
N GLY A 299 9.88 14.31 -15.67
CA GLY A 299 9.56 13.52 -16.86
C GLY A 299 10.33 12.22 -16.95
N ASP A 300 11.15 11.88 -15.95
CA ASP A 300 11.91 10.64 -15.95
C ASP A 300 11.01 9.47 -15.57
N LYS A 301 11.02 8.44 -16.42
CA LYS A 301 10.26 7.21 -16.19
C LYS A 301 11.10 6.20 -15.42
N THR A 302 10.48 5.52 -14.46
CA THR A 302 11.07 4.30 -13.90
C THR A 302 11.39 3.30 -15.01
N SER A 303 12.48 2.55 -14.83
CA SER A 303 12.87 1.49 -15.77
C SER A 303 11.92 0.29 -15.73
N VAL A 304 11.09 0.20 -14.68
CA VAL A 304 10.17 -0.90 -14.40
C VAL A 304 8.74 -0.36 -14.30
N LYS A 305 7.79 -1.14 -14.81
CA LYS A 305 6.37 -0.88 -14.62
C LYS A 305 5.98 -1.29 -13.20
N CYS A 306 4.90 -0.71 -12.70
CA CYS A 306 4.39 -1.04 -11.40
C CYS A 306 2.90 -1.32 -11.45
N ALA A 307 2.49 -2.37 -10.74
CA ALA A 307 1.12 -2.88 -10.71
C ALA A 307 0.48 -2.55 -9.37
N TYR A 308 -0.73 -2.01 -9.44
CA TYR A 308 -1.51 -1.63 -8.27
C TYR A 308 -2.34 -2.78 -7.77
N GLU A 309 -2.66 -2.72 -6.48
CA GLU A 309 -3.49 -3.71 -5.85
C GLU A 309 -4.59 -3.08 -4.98
N ALA A 310 -5.70 -3.80 -4.89
CA ALA A 310 -6.75 -3.55 -3.93
C ALA A 310 -6.81 -4.72 -2.95
N ASN A 311 -6.72 -4.40 -1.66
CA ASN A 311 -6.75 -5.36 -0.57
C ASN A 311 -8.11 -5.29 0.13
N PHE A 312 -8.83 -6.39 0.15
CA PHE A 312 -10.08 -6.55 0.89
C PHE A 312 -9.89 -7.62 1.97
N GLN A 313 -10.55 -7.43 3.10
CA GLN A 313 -10.71 -8.46 4.10
C GLN A 313 -12.16 -8.52 4.54
N PHE A 314 -12.64 -9.75 4.66
CA PHE A 314 -13.94 -10.08 5.16
C PHE A 314 -13.79 -10.99 6.37
N ILE A 315 -14.54 -10.71 7.42
CA ILE A 315 -14.56 -11.48 8.66
C ILE A 315 -15.97 -11.98 8.93
N ASN A 316 -16.06 -13.10 9.63
CA ASN A 316 -17.31 -13.54 10.21
C ASN A 316 -17.12 -13.79 11.69
N SER A 317 -17.72 -12.92 12.52
CA SER A 317 -17.59 -12.98 13.96
C SER A 317 -18.46 -14.05 14.68
N SER A 318 -19.14 -14.91 13.91
CA SER A 318 -20.05 -15.95 14.41
C SER A 318 -19.49 -17.37 14.25
N ASP A 319 -19.64 -18.17 15.31
CA ASP A 319 -19.27 -19.60 15.38
C ASP A 319 -19.99 -20.52 14.38
N LEU A 320 -20.96 -20.02 13.62
CA LEU A 320 -21.74 -20.81 12.64
C LEU A 320 -21.96 -20.05 11.32
N GLY A 321 -21.14 -19.04 11.05
CA GLY A 321 -21.30 -18.15 9.91
C GLY A 321 -20.47 -18.52 8.68
N SER A 322 -20.90 -18.07 7.50
CA SER A 322 -20.15 -18.13 6.24
C SER A 322 -19.66 -16.75 5.81
N ILE A 323 -18.71 -16.67 4.88
CA ILE A 323 -18.38 -15.44 4.16
C ILE A 323 -18.85 -15.61 2.72
N GLY A 324 -19.53 -14.59 2.18
CA GLY A 324 -20.03 -14.63 0.83
C GLY A 324 -20.10 -13.24 0.21
N ASP A 325 -19.34 -13.01 -0.85
CA ASP A 325 -19.24 -11.73 -1.52
C ASP A 325 -19.22 -11.85 -3.05
N LEU A 326 -19.73 -10.81 -3.70
CA LEU A 326 -19.63 -10.58 -5.13
C LEU A 326 -18.98 -9.21 -5.37
N ILE A 327 -17.73 -9.21 -5.84
CA ILE A 327 -16.99 -8.00 -6.21
C ILE A 327 -17.12 -7.80 -7.72
N THR A 328 -17.65 -6.66 -8.14
CA THR A 328 -17.75 -6.26 -9.55
C THR A 328 -16.55 -5.41 -9.94
N LEU A 329 -15.90 -5.73 -11.06
CA LEU A 329 -14.83 -4.96 -11.67
C LEU A 329 -15.29 -4.42 -13.03
N THR A 330 -15.32 -3.09 -13.14
CA THR A 330 -15.72 -2.36 -14.35
C THR A 330 -14.50 -1.67 -14.95
N PRO A 331 -13.99 -2.12 -16.11
CA PRO A 331 -12.85 -1.48 -16.75
C PRO A 331 -13.21 -0.09 -17.28
N SER A 332 -12.20 0.75 -17.40
CA SER A 332 -12.25 2.04 -18.08
C SER A 332 -11.08 2.19 -19.06
N GLY A 333 -11.23 3.06 -20.07
CA GLY A 333 -10.14 3.35 -21.01
C GLY A 333 -10.04 2.44 -22.24
N GLY A 334 -11.08 1.66 -22.57
CA GLY A 334 -11.16 0.93 -23.86
C GLY A 334 -11.78 -0.46 -23.76
N ALA A 335 -11.58 -1.14 -22.63
CA ALA A 335 -12.29 -2.37 -22.30
C ALA A 335 -13.69 -2.05 -21.76
N THR A 336 -14.68 -2.85 -22.13
CA THR A 336 -16.10 -2.61 -21.76
C THR A 336 -16.77 -3.77 -21.05
N SER A 337 -16.21 -4.97 -21.12
CA SER A 337 -16.78 -6.14 -20.45
C SER A 337 -16.63 -5.97 -18.94
N VAL A 338 -17.67 -6.25 -18.17
CA VAL A 338 -17.63 -6.22 -16.70
C VAL A 338 -17.32 -7.62 -16.17
N ALA A 339 -16.36 -7.72 -15.24
CA ALA A 339 -16.05 -8.96 -14.54
C ALA A 339 -16.73 -8.98 -13.17
N ASN A 340 -17.36 -10.10 -12.82
CA ASN A 340 -17.90 -10.35 -11.49
C ASN A 340 -17.05 -11.45 -10.85
N LEU A 341 -16.57 -11.18 -9.65
CA LEU A 341 -15.76 -12.07 -8.83
C LEU A 341 -16.64 -12.56 -7.70
N LEU A 342 -16.72 -13.87 -7.51
CA LEU A 342 -17.47 -14.46 -6.41
C LEU A 342 -16.50 -15.19 -5.50
N VAL A 343 -16.66 -14.96 -4.20
CA VAL A 343 -16.05 -15.78 -3.15
C VAL A 343 -17.17 -16.28 -2.23
N SER A 344 -17.20 -17.58 -1.99
CA SER A 344 -18.14 -18.20 -1.06
C SER A 344 -17.41 -19.20 -0.18
N ILE A 345 -17.32 -18.88 1.10
CA ILE A 345 -16.68 -19.66 2.14
C ILE A 345 -17.78 -20.12 3.11
N PRO A 346 -18.38 -21.31 2.90
CA PRO A 346 -19.42 -21.80 3.78
C PRO A 346 -18.83 -22.22 5.14
N TRP A 347 -19.66 -22.20 6.19
CA TRP A 347 -19.27 -22.75 7.50
C TRP A 347 -18.82 -24.21 7.41
N SER A 348 -19.49 -25.00 6.55
CA SER A 348 -19.10 -26.37 6.26
C SER A 348 -19.27 -26.70 4.78
N GLY A 349 -18.37 -27.52 4.26
CA GLY A 349 -18.27 -27.85 2.84
C GLY A 349 -17.14 -27.09 2.14
N ASP A 350 -17.04 -27.29 0.83
CA ASP A 350 -15.97 -26.72 0.02
C ASP A 350 -16.23 -25.24 -0.31
N ASN A 351 -15.19 -24.44 -0.21
CA ASN A 351 -15.14 -23.06 -0.68
C ASN A 351 -15.28 -23.00 -2.19
N THR A 352 -15.81 -21.89 -2.67
CA THR A 352 -16.00 -21.61 -4.09
C THR A 352 -15.42 -20.25 -4.43
N VAL A 353 -14.63 -20.22 -5.50
CA VAL A 353 -14.33 -19.00 -6.24
C VAL A 353 -14.89 -19.10 -7.65
N TRP A 354 -15.35 -17.99 -8.19
CA TRP A 354 -15.82 -17.91 -9.57
C TRP A 354 -15.53 -16.53 -10.17
N VAL A 355 -15.36 -16.51 -11.49
CA VAL A 355 -15.25 -15.26 -12.26
C VAL A 355 -15.98 -15.37 -13.59
N GLY A 356 -16.69 -14.32 -13.96
CA GLY A 356 -17.35 -14.23 -15.25
C GLY A 356 -18.18 -12.97 -15.44
N SER A 357 -18.83 -12.87 -16.59
CA SER A 357 -19.83 -11.83 -16.88
C SER A 357 -21.20 -12.24 -16.34
N SER A 358 -21.99 -11.28 -15.88
CA SER A 358 -23.40 -11.49 -15.51
C SER A 358 -24.34 -10.53 -16.23
N SER A 359 -25.55 -11.01 -16.53
CA SER A 359 -26.66 -10.21 -17.04
C SER A 359 -27.81 -10.09 -16.03
N GLY A 360 -27.67 -10.68 -14.83
CA GLY A 360 -28.67 -10.70 -13.76
C GLY A 360 -28.38 -9.67 -12.66
N SER A 361 -29.15 -9.71 -11.56
CA SER A 361 -28.79 -8.97 -10.35
C SER A 361 -27.57 -9.61 -9.66
N ALA A 362 -26.85 -8.83 -8.84
CA ALA A 362 -25.72 -9.32 -8.07
C ALA A 362 -26.10 -10.55 -7.21
N GLN A 363 -27.22 -10.48 -6.49
CA GLN A 363 -27.75 -11.63 -5.73
C GLN A 363 -28.01 -12.86 -6.62
N SER A 364 -28.68 -12.70 -7.78
CA SER A 364 -28.96 -13.84 -8.66
C SER A 364 -27.69 -14.48 -9.24
N THR A 365 -26.65 -13.67 -9.44
CA THR A 365 -25.33 -14.13 -9.87
C THR A 365 -24.66 -14.94 -8.76
N TYR A 366 -24.72 -14.43 -7.53
CA TYR A 366 -24.21 -15.12 -6.36
C TYR A 366 -24.91 -16.47 -6.13
N ASP A 367 -26.24 -16.49 -6.14
CA ASP A 367 -27.02 -17.71 -5.93
C ASP A 367 -26.77 -18.77 -7.01
N ALA A 368 -26.49 -18.36 -8.25
CA ALA A 368 -26.22 -19.26 -9.37
C ALA A 368 -24.80 -19.89 -9.33
N HIS A 369 -23.84 -19.22 -8.68
CA HIS A 369 -22.42 -19.57 -8.78
C HIS A 369 -21.71 -19.84 -7.45
N SER A 370 -22.40 -19.69 -6.31
CA SER A 370 -21.83 -19.93 -4.96
C SER A 370 -21.72 -21.39 -4.56
N ALA A 371 -22.30 -22.32 -5.32
CA ALA A 371 -22.20 -23.74 -5.04
C ALA A 371 -20.77 -24.28 -5.32
N PRO A 372 -20.26 -25.21 -4.49
CA PRO A 372 -18.96 -25.86 -4.67
C PRO A 372 -18.68 -26.33 -6.10
N ASN A 373 -17.57 -25.87 -6.66
CA ASN A 373 -17.09 -26.29 -7.99
C ASN A 373 -15.81 -27.15 -7.94
N GLY A 374 -15.19 -27.31 -6.77
CA GLY A 374 -13.97 -28.09 -6.58
C GLY A 374 -12.72 -27.48 -7.22
N GLN A 375 -12.73 -26.19 -7.57
CA GLN A 375 -11.65 -25.52 -8.27
C GLN A 375 -10.90 -24.54 -7.35
N LEU A 376 -9.59 -24.74 -7.23
CA LEU A 376 -8.69 -23.82 -6.52
C LEU A 376 -8.36 -22.56 -7.33
N SER A 377 -8.61 -22.59 -8.63
CA SER A 377 -8.33 -21.49 -9.55
C SER A 377 -9.28 -21.55 -10.74
N VAL A 378 -9.87 -20.40 -11.08
CA VAL A 378 -10.82 -20.22 -12.17
C VAL A 378 -10.39 -19.00 -12.97
N SER A 379 -10.41 -19.09 -14.30
CA SER A 379 -10.08 -17.96 -15.17
C SER A 379 -11.19 -17.71 -16.17
N SER A 380 -11.44 -16.43 -16.45
CA SER A 380 -12.34 -16.00 -17.51
C SER A 380 -11.67 -14.93 -18.36
N THR A 381 -11.73 -15.09 -19.67
CA THR A 381 -11.23 -14.13 -20.65
C THR A 381 -12.37 -13.20 -21.07
N PHE A 382 -12.09 -11.91 -21.02
CA PHE A 382 -12.94 -10.82 -21.48
C PHE A 382 -12.29 -10.20 -22.73
N ASP A 383 -12.91 -9.17 -23.32
CA ASP A 383 -12.52 -8.68 -24.64
C ASP A 383 -11.01 -8.34 -24.75
N GLN A 384 -10.46 -7.65 -23.74
CA GLN A 384 -9.08 -7.13 -23.75
C GLN A 384 -8.20 -7.62 -22.58
N TYR A 385 -8.78 -8.38 -21.65
CA TYR A 385 -8.10 -8.81 -20.44
C TYR A 385 -8.62 -10.18 -19.99
N THR A 386 -7.80 -10.89 -19.20
CA THR A 386 -8.17 -12.14 -18.53
C THR A 386 -8.11 -11.92 -17.03
N VAL A 387 -9.08 -12.48 -16.31
CA VAL A 387 -9.10 -12.47 -14.84
C VAL A 387 -8.97 -13.90 -14.36
N THR A 388 -8.00 -14.14 -13.49
CA THR A 388 -7.84 -15.38 -12.73
C THR A 388 -8.19 -15.13 -11.26
N VAL A 389 -9.08 -15.93 -10.71
CA VAL A 389 -9.38 -15.96 -9.27
C VAL A 389 -8.90 -17.28 -8.71
N ALA A 390 -8.03 -17.25 -7.71
CA ALA A 390 -7.46 -18.42 -7.05
C ALA A 390 -7.64 -18.33 -5.54
N ILE A 391 -7.81 -19.48 -4.88
CA ILE A 391 -8.01 -19.59 -3.42
C ILE A 391 -6.98 -20.53 -2.78
N THR A 392 -6.56 -20.25 -1.54
CA THR A 392 -5.54 -21.03 -0.84
C THR A 392 -5.98 -22.47 -0.58
N LYS A 393 -7.25 -22.71 -0.26
CA LYS A 393 -7.79 -24.04 0.03
C LYS A 393 -9.29 -24.12 -0.25
N LEU A 394 -9.75 -25.34 -0.56
CA LEU A 394 -11.18 -25.63 -0.65
C LEU A 394 -11.81 -25.88 0.72
N THR A 395 -11.10 -26.49 1.66
CA THR A 395 -11.64 -26.79 3.00
C THR A 395 -10.58 -26.80 4.07
N GLY A 396 -11.05 -26.73 5.31
CA GLY A 396 -10.26 -26.96 6.51
C GLY A 396 -9.53 -25.71 6.98
N GLU A 397 -8.76 -25.91 8.04
CA GLU A 397 -8.08 -24.81 8.72
C GLU A 397 -6.66 -24.59 8.18
N THR A 398 -6.17 -23.37 8.36
CA THR A 398 -4.79 -22.99 8.22
C THR A 398 -4.30 -22.58 9.61
N LYS A 399 -3.38 -23.37 10.19
CA LYS A 399 -2.79 -23.12 11.52
C LYS A 399 -3.81 -22.98 12.66
N GLY A 400 -4.92 -23.72 12.60
CA GLY A 400 -5.98 -23.69 13.64
C GLY A 400 -7.02 -22.57 13.47
N GLN A 401 -6.97 -21.85 12.36
CA GLN A 401 -7.92 -20.78 12.00
C GLN A 401 -8.52 -21.03 10.62
N TYR A 402 -9.76 -20.61 10.39
CA TYR A 402 -10.41 -20.62 9.07
C TYR A 402 -9.99 -19.38 8.28
N PHE A 403 -8.73 -19.37 7.84
CA PHE A 403 -8.17 -18.32 6.98
C PHE A 403 -8.10 -18.79 5.52
N TYR A 404 -8.69 -18.00 4.63
CA TYR A 404 -8.65 -18.23 3.18
C TYR A 404 -8.16 -16.98 2.45
N GLY A 405 -7.05 -17.13 1.73
CA GLY A 405 -6.52 -16.10 0.85
C GLY A 405 -7.06 -16.28 -0.56
N VAL A 406 -7.49 -15.20 -1.20
CA VAL A 406 -7.99 -15.18 -2.58
C VAL A 406 -7.18 -14.19 -3.39
N LEU A 407 -6.48 -14.67 -4.41
CA LEU A 407 -5.80 -13.84 -5.40
C LEU A 407 -6.71 -13.64 -6.61
N VAL A 408 -6.95 -12.39 -6.98
CA VAL A 408 -7.56 -11.98 -8.23
C VAL A 408 -6.47 -11.30 -9.06
N HIS A 409 -6.07 -11.92 -10.17
CA HIS A 409 -5.06 -11.35 -11.06
C HIS A 409 -5.70 -10.98 -12.39
N ILE A 410 -5.58 -9.71 -12.78
CA ILE A 410 -6.06 -9.15 -14.03
C ILE A 410 -4.86 -8.93 -14.95
N GLU A 411 -4.83 -9.64 -16.08
CA GLU A 411 -3.73 -9.59 -17.04
C GLU A 411 -4.23 -9.21 -18.44
N PRO A 412 -3.40 -8.56 -19.27
CA PRO A 412 -3.77 -8.28 -20.66
C PRO A 412 -3.91 -9.60 -21.44
N ASN A 413 -4.83 -9.63 -22.42
CA ASN A 413 -4.89 -10.75 -23.35
C ASN A 413 -3.58 -10.85 -24.13
N SER A 414 -3.01 -12.04 -24.18
CA SER A 414 -1.77 -12.35 -24.91
C SER A 414 -1.93 -12.36 -26.43
#